data_AF-B3PJW6-F1
#
_entry.id   AF-B3PJW6-F1
#
_cell.length_a   1.000
_cell.length_b   1.000
_cell.length_c   1.000
_cell.angle_alpha   90.00
_cell.angle_beta   90.00
_cell.angle_gamma   90.00
#
_symmetry.space_group_name_H-M   'P 1'
#
loop_
_entity.id
_entity.type
_entity.pdbx_description
1 polymer ?
#
loop_
_entity_poly.entity_id
_entity_poly.type
_entity_poly.pdbx_seq_one_letter_code
_entity_poly.pdbx_strand_id
1 'polypeptide(L)'
;MNELYTFAVELTFWLLIAFSIITWALILIKGVQNILASNRNRRFTRAFWSATDLNAAAALENHQGSAAQVAQVGFRTLRSADSSYGLDLEHSWDRQDLLERHLRQQIQKERRSLESGLAVLASIGTTAPFVGLFGTVFGIIEALTAITSNSSASIEVVAGPIGHALVATGFGIAVAIPSVLAYNYFLRRLKLIAADLDDFATDFVTLVQKAGFRIKPTAITTKLPSRNSENNTGTDKSTEVFA
;
A
#
# COMPACT_ATOMS: atom_id res chain seq x y z
N MET A 1 -14.53 39.39 -25.09
CA MET A 1 -14.27 38.24 -26.00
C MET A 1 -12.78 37.91 -26.01
N ASN A 2 -11.90 38.85 -26.37
CA ASN A 2 -10.45 38.63 -26.35
C ASN A 2 -9.91 38.19 -24.98
N GLU A 3 -10.31 38.85 -23.88
CA GLU A 3 -9.90 38.44 -22.52
C GLU A 3 -10.32 37.02 -22.15
N LEU A 4 -11.43 36.51 -22.69
CA LEU A 4 -11.89 35.16 -22.40
C LEU A 4 -10.97 34.11 -23.04
N TYR A 5 -10.44 34.39 -24.24
CA TYR A 5 -9.56 33.47 -24.96
C TYR A 5 -8.16 33.44 -24.32
N THR A 6 -7.60 34.60 -24.00
CA THR A 6 -6.33 34.70 -23.29
C THR A 6 -6.41 34.00 -21.92
N PHE A 7 -7.52 34.21 -21.18
CA PHE A 7 -7.78 33.50 -19.93
C PHE A 7 -7.85 31.97 -20.11
N ALA A 8 -8.47 31.48 -21.18
CA ALA A 8 -8.54 30.04 -21.44
C ALA A 8 -7.17 29.41 -21.71
N VAL A 9 -6.29 30.11 -22.43
CA VAL A 9 -4.91 29.68 -22.68
C VAL A 9 -4.10 29.68 -21.38
N GLU A 10 -4.19 30.75 -20.58
CA GLU A 10 -3.51 30.83 -19.27
C GLU A 10 -3.98 29.73 -18.32
N LEU A 11 -5.29 29.47 -18.25
CA LEU A 11 -5.88 28.39 -17.46
C LEU A 11 -5.31 27.02 -17.87
N THR A 12 -5.13 26.81 -19.17
CA THR A 12 -4.54 25.57 -19.71
C THR A 12 -3.14 25.35 -19.14
N PHE A 13 -2.30 26.38 -19.15
CA PHE A 13 -0.94 26.29 -18.59
C PHE A 13 -0.96 26.02 -17.08
N TRP A 14 -1.78 26.73 -16.32
CA TRP A 14 -1.90 26.52 -14.88
C TRP A 14 -2.35 25.09 -14.53
N LEU A 15 -3.31 24.57 -15.28
CA LEU A 15 -3.82 23.20 -15.11
C LEU A 15 -2.73 22.17 -15.44
N LEU A 16 -2.00 22.35 -16.54
CA LEU A 16 -0.89 21.45 -16.91
C LEU A 16 0.26 21.50 -15.90
N ILE A 17 0.58 22.68 -15.35
CA ILE A 17 1.58 22.82 -14.28
C ILE A 17 1.12 22.05 -13.04
N ALA A 18 -0.15 22.19 -12.63
CA ALA A 18 -0.69 21.45 -11.50
C ALA A 18 -0.62 19.93 -11.73
N PHE A 19 -1.00 19.45 -12.93
CA PHE A 19 -0.86 18.04 -13.31
C PHE A 19 0.59 17.55 -13.26
N SER A 20 1.54 18.36 -13.73
CA SER A 20 2.97 18.04 -13.67
C SER A 20 3.43 17.84 -12.22
N ILE A 21 3.10 18.78 -11.34
CA ILE A 21 3.46 18.72 -9.92
C ILE A 21 2.86 17.48 -9.26
N ILE A 22 1.58 17.21 -9.50
CA ILE A 22 0.89 16.02 -8.95
C ILE A 22 1.55 14.74 -9.45
N THR A 23 1.84 14.65 -10.76
CA THR A 23 2.50 13.48 -11.36
C THR A 23 3.85 13.21 -10.70
N TRP A 24 4.71 14.21 -10.62
CA TRP A 24 6.04 14.04 -10.00
C TRP A 24 5.97 13.74 -8.51
N ALA A 25 5.06 14.38 -7.77
CA ALA A 25 4.84 14.08 -6.36
C ALA A 25 4.42 12.62 -6.15
N LEU A 26 3.45 12.13 -6.95
CA LEU A 26 3.01 10.74 -6.89
C LEU A 26 4.12 9.75 -7.27
N ILE A 27 4.93 10.07 -8.29
CA ILE A 27 6.09 9.25 -8.70
C ILE A 27 7.08 9.10 -7.55
N LEU A 28 7.46 10.20 -6.89
CA LEU A 28 8.41 10.18 -5.80
C LEU A 28 7.87 9.41 -4.58
N ILE A 29 6.64 9.71 -4.18
CA ILE A 29 5.98 9.06 -3.04
C ILE A 29 5.89 7.55 -3.27
N LYS A 30 5.38 7.12 -4.44
CA LYS A 30 5.25 5.70 -4.79
C LYS A 30 6.60 5.01 -4.97
N GLY A 31 7.59 5.72 -5.54
CA GLY A 31 8.95 5.24 -5.71
C GLY A 31 9.58 4.87 -4.36
N VAL A 32 9.53 5.79 -3.40
CA VAL A 32 10.04 5.56 -2.04
C VAL A 32 9.26 4.46 -1.34
N GLN A 33 7.92 4.49 -1.38
CA GLN A 33 7.08 3.46 -0.76
C GLN A 33 7.40 2.06 -1.29
N ASN A 34 7.55 1.89 -2.61
CA ASN A 34 7.84 0.59 -3.22
C ASN A 34 9.26 0.08 -2.86
N ILE A 35 10.26 0.95 -2.84
CA ILE A 35 11.64 0.56 -2.46
C ILE A 35 11.68 0.13 -0.98
N LEU A 36 11.08 0.93 -0.10
CA LEU A 36 11.02 0.62 1.34
C LEU A 36 10.21 -0.64 1.60
N ALA A 37 9.04 -0.78 0.99
CA ALA A 37 8.18 -1.96 1.14
C ALA A 37 8.85 -3.22 0.61
N SER A 38 9.51 -3.16 -0.56
CA SER A 38 10.20 -4.31 -1.14
C SER A 38 11.34 -4.82 -0.27
N ASN A 39 12.13 -3.91 0.31
CA ASN A 39 13.23 -4.29 1.20
C ASN A 39 12.72 -4.91 2.50
N ARG A 40 11.65 -4.34 3.06
CA ARG A 40 10.97 -4.84 4.25
C ARG A 40 10.36 -6.23 4.03
N ASN A 41 9.64 -6.41 2.92
CA ASN A 41 9.01 -7.67 2.53
C ASN A 41 10.06 -8.78 2.38
N ARG A 42 11.13 -8.53 1.63
CA ARG A 42 12.19 -9.51 1.39
C ARG A 42 12.91 -9.95 2.66
N ARG A 43 13.10 -9.04 3.63
CA ARG A 43 13.68 -9.37 4.94
C ARG A 43 12.74 -10.25 5.77
N PHE A 44 11.46 -9.88 5.84
CA PHE A 44 10.46 -10.65 6.57
C PHE A 44 10.27 -12.06 5.98
N THR A 45 10.04 -12.17 4.67
CA THR A 45 9.82 -13.46 4.01
C THR A 45 10.99 -14.41 4.22
N ARG A 46 12.24 -13.92 4.16
CA ARG A 46 13.42 -14.74 4.49
C ARG A 46 13.44 -15.19 5.94
N ALA A 47 13.20 -14.27 6.88
CA ALA A 47 13.16 -14.60 8.30
C ALA A 47 12.06 -15.63 8.62
N PHE A 48 10.88 -15.45 8.04
CA PHE A 48 9.74 -16.35 8.17
C PHE A 48 10.07 -17.77 7.70
N TRP A 49 10.60 -17.92 6.48
CA TRP A 49 10.94 -19.24 5.94
C TRP A 49 12.18 -19.87 6.58
N SER A 50 13.01 -19.09 7.28
CA SER A 50 14.15 -19.61 8.07
C SER A 50 13.76 -20.03 9.49
N ALA A 51 12.54 -19.75 9.94
CA ALA A 51 12.11 -20.09 11.28
C ALA A 51 11.98 -21.61 11.45
N THR A 52 12.46 -22.11 12.59
CA THR A 52 12.48 -23.56 12.89
C THR A 52 11.09 -24.13 13.16
N ASP A 53 10.18 -23.32 13.71
CA ASP A 53 8.81 -23.70 13.99
C ASP A 53 7.82 -22.53 13.81
N LEU A 54 6.52 -22.87 13.81
CA LEU A 54 5.43 -21.93 13.61
C LEU A 54 5.35 -20.88 14.74
N ASN A 55 5.82 -21.23 15.95
CA ASN A 55 5.86 -20.30 17.09
C ASN A 55 6.99 -19.26 16.93
N ALA A 56 8.18 -19.67 16.49
CA ALA A 56 9.27 -18.76 16.16
C ALA A 56 8.88 -17.82 15.00
N ALA A 57 8.16 -18.34 14.00
CA ALA A 57 7.61 -17.51 12.92
C ALA A 57 6.57 -16.50 13.43
N ALA A 58 5.71 -16.90 14.39
CA ALA A 58 4.72 -16.02 15.03
C ALA A 58 5.36 -14.95 15.93
N ALA A 59 6.58 -15.17 16.42
CA ALA A 59 7.32 -14.22 17.25
C ALA A 59 7.99 -13.08 16.45
N LEU A 60 7.95 -13.12 15.10
CA LEU A 60 8.53 -12.09 14.22
C LEU A 60 7.72 -10.78 14.16
N GLU A 61 6.94 -10.48 15.20
CA GLU A 61 5.90 -9.44 15.28
C GLU A 61 6.39 -8.02 14.99
N ASN A 62 7.68 -7.74 15.19
CA ASN A 62 8.31 -6.42 14.95
C ASN A 62 8.63 -6.10 13.49
N HIS A 63 8.35 -7.00 12.55
CA HIS A 63 8.66 -6.77 11.14
C HIS A 63 7.53 -6.03 10.43
N GLN A 64 7.88 -4.94 9.76
CA GLN A 64 6.96 -4.18 8.92
C GLN A 64 6.96 -4.75 7.49
N GLY A 65 5.83 -4.68 6.78
CA GLY A 65 5.71 -5.07 5.36
C GLY A 65 4.40 -5.81 5.08
N SER A 66 3.97 -5.84 3.82
CA SER A 66 2.69 -6.45 3.45
C SER A 66 2.63 -7.95 3.75
N ALA A 67 3.71 -8.71 3.52
CA ALA A 67 3.76 -10.13 3.92
C ALA A 67 3.73 -10.33 5.43
N ALA A 68 4.33 -9.42 6.21
CA ALA A 68 4.27 -9.46 7.67
C ALA A 68 2.84 -9.23 8.18
N GLN A 69 2.10 -8.30 7.57
CA GLN A 69 0.70 -8.08 7.90
C GLN A 69 -0.17 -9.29 7.54
N VAL A 70 0.05 -9.90 6.37
CA VAL A 70 -0.64 -11.14 5.96
C VAL A 70 -0.37 -12.28 6.95
N ALA A 71 0.90 -12.49 7.33
CA ALA A 71 1.28 -13.51 8.32
C ALA A 71 0.64 -13.25 9.70
N GLN A 72 0.65 -12.00 10.17
CA GLN A 72 0.03 -11.64 11.46
C GLN A 72 -1.47 -11.92 11.48
N VAL A 73 -2.19 -11.62 10.39
CA VAL A 73 -3.62 -11.97 10.26
C VAL A 73 -3.81 -13.49 10.25
N GLY A 74 -2.92 -14.23 9.58
CA GLY A 74 -2.92 -15.69 9.61
C GLY A 74 -2.75 -16.26 11.02
N PHE A 75 -1.74 -15.80 11.76
CA PHE A 75 -1.49 -16.22 13.14
C PHE A 75 -2.61 -15.84 14.11
N ARG A 76 -3.20 -14.64 13.96
CA ARG A 76 -4.37 -14.23 14.75
C ARG A 76 -5.56 -15.15 14.51
N THR A 77 -5.83 -15.49 13.25
CA THR A 77 -6.92 -16.39 12.86
C THR A 77 -6.71 -17.78 13.45
N LEU A 78 -5.47 -18.29 13.41
CA LEU A 78 -5.14 -19.61 13.95
C LEU A 78 -5.26 -19.65 15.48
N ARG A 79 -4.84 -18.59 16.19
CA ARG A 79 -5.03 -18.47 17.65
C ARG A 79 -6.50 -18.36 18.06
N SER A 80 -7.32 -17.62 17.31
CA SER A 80 -8.76 -17.50 17.59
C SER A 80 -9.53 -18.80 17.31
N ALA A 81 -9.11 -19.57 16.30
CA ALA A 81 -9.69 -20.86 16.00
C ALA A 81 -9.40 -21.90 17.09
N ASP A 82 -8.20 -21.86 17.69
CA ASP A 82 -7.81 -22.75 18.81
C ASP A 82 -8.65 -22.52 20.09
N SER A 83 -9.17 -21.31 20.30
CA SER A 83 -9.99 -20.97 21.47
C SER A 83 -11.48 -21.30 21.36
N SER A 84 -12.01 -21.53 20.14
CA SER A 84 -13.46 -21.66 19.90
C SER A 84 -13.93 -23.04 19.46
N TYR A 85 -13.04 -23.93 18.98
CA TYR A 85 -13.46 -25.25 18.46
C TYR A 85 -12.60 -26.38 19.04
N GLY A 86 -13.22 -27.17 19.92
CA GLY A 86 -12.63 -28.41 20.41
C GLY A 86 -12.46 -29.42 19.27
N LEU A 87 -11.21 -29.78 18.99
CA LEU A 87 -10.68 -31.10 18.58
C LEU A 87 -11.49 -32.06 17.69
N ASP A 88 -12.44 -31.59 16.88
CA ASP A 88 -13.18 -32.45 15.95
C ASP A 88 -12.69 -32.29 14.51
N LEU A 89 -12.31 -33.41 13.90
CA LEU A 89 -11.71 -33.47 12.56
C LEU A 89 -12.66 -32.97 11.46
N GLU A 90 -13.98 -33.02 11.71
CA GLU A 90 -15.03 -32.53 10.82
C GLU A 90 -15.01 -30.99 10.65
N HIS A 91 -14.48 -30.25 11.64
CA HIS A 91 -14.39 -28.78 11.64
C HIS A 91 -13.03 -28.25 11.13
N SER A 92 -12.16 -29.13 10.64
CA SER A 92 -10.85 -28.75 10.05
C SER A 92 -11.03 -27.99 8.75
N TRP A 93 -12.03 -28.38 7.95
CA TRP A 93 -12.38 -27.70 6.69
C TRP A 93 -12.80 -26.25 6.93
N ASP A 94 -13.55 -26.01 8.01
CA ASP A 94 -13.98 -24.66 8.39
C ASP A 94 -12.78 -23.78 8.81
N ARG A 95 -11.81 -24.34 9.54
CA ARG A 95 -10.59 -23.59 9.95
C ARG A 95 -9.70 -23.19 8.78
N GLN A 96 -9.54 -24.08 7.79
CA GLN A 96 -8.78 -23.76 6.59
C GLN A 96 -9.48 -22.68 5.76
N ASP A 97 -10.78 -22.82 5.52
CA ASP A 97 -11.55 -21.86 4.73
C ASP A 97 -11.57 -20.47 5.41
N LEU A 98 -11.71 -20.43 6.74
CA LEU A 98 -11.59 -19.20 7.52
C LEU A 98 -10.20 -18.55 7.40
N LEU A 99 -9.14 -19.35 7.46
CA LEU A 99 -7.77 -18.86 7.28
C LEU A 99 -7.57 -18.30 5.87
N GLU A 100 -7.91 -19.07 4.83
CA GLU A 100 -7.81 -18.64 3.43
C GLU A 100 -8.60 -17.35 3.18
N ARG A 101 -9.82 -17.26 3.71
CA ARG A 101 -10.68 -16.07 3.59
C ARG A 101 -10.04 -14.85 4.23
N HIS A 102 -9.51 -14.95 5.45
CA HIS A 102 -8.86 -13.82 6.12
C HIS A 102 -7.55 -13.40 5.43
N LEU A 103 -6.75 -14.35 4.95
CA LEU A 103 -5.54 -14.06 4.18
C LEU A 103 -5.89 -13.33 2.88
N ARG A 104 -6.85 -13.84 2.09
CA ARG A 104 -7.33 -13.20 0.86
C ARG A 104 -7.88 -11.79 1.11
N GLN A 105 -8.64 -11.60 2.18
CA GLN A 105 -9.14 -10.28 2.57
C GLN A 105 -8.00 -9.32 2.90
N GLN A 106 -6.96 -9.78 3.59
CA GLN A 106 -5.79 -8.96 3.92
C GLN A 106 -4.97 -8.60 2.67
N ILE A 107 -4.74 -9.56 1.77
CA ILE A 107 -4.08 -9.31 0.48
C ILE A 107 -4.86 -8.26 -0.30
N GLN A 108 -6.19 -8.34 -0.33
CA GLN A 108 -6.99 -7.36 -1.05
C GLN A 108 -6.93 -5.95 -0.43
N LYS A 109 -6.81 -5.84 0.90
CA LYS A 109 -6.58 -4.55 1.58
C LYS A 109 -5.22 -3.96 1.19
N GLU A 110 -4.17 -4.77 1.20
CA GLU A 110 -2.82 -4.37 0.78
C GLU A 110 -2.80 -3.91 -0.69
N ARG A 111 -3.46 -4.67 -1.59
CA ARG A 111 -3.59 -4.30 -3.00
C ARG A 111 -4.27 -2.94 -3.17
N ARG A 112 -5.42 -2.70 -2.51
CA ARG A 112 -6.12 -1.41 -2.59
C ARG A 112 -5.27 -0.24 -2.09
N SER A 113 -4.49 -0.45 -1.03
CA SER A 113 -3.55 0.55 -0.51
C SER A 113 -2.49 0.92 -1.57
N LEU A 114 -1.94 -0.10 -2.23
CA LEU A 114 -0.94 0.07 -3.29
C LEU A 114 -1.52 0.64 -4.60
N GLU A 115 -2.81 0.44 -4.88
CA GLU A 115 -3.54 1.02 -6.03
C GLU A 115 -3.81 2.52 -5.88
N SER A 116 -3.85 3.06 -4.65
CA SER A 116 -4.11 4.47 -4.40
C SER A 116 -3.18 5.38 -5.22
N GLY A 117 -3.72 6.41 -5.88
CA GLY A 117 -2.94 7.33 -6.71
C GLY A 117 -2.60 6.83 -8.14
N LEU A 118 -2.69 5.52 -8.43
CA LEU A 118 -2.51 5.03 -9.82
C LEU A 118 -3.63 5.55 -10.73
N ALA A 119 -4.86 5.64 -10.21
CA ALA A 119 -5.99 6.21 -10.95
C ALA A 119 -5.72 7.66 -11.36
N VAL A 120 -5.07 8.45 -10.50
CA VAL A 120 -4.72 9.85 -10.81
C VAL A 120 -3.66 9.90 -11.91
N LEU A 121 -2.59 9.09 -11.82
CA LEU A 121 -1.57 8.99 -12.87
C LEU A 121 -2.17 8.53 -14.21
N ALA A 122 -3.10 7.57 -14.18
CA ALA A 122 -3.80 7.11 -15.38
C ALA A 122 -4.62 8.25 -16.00
N SER A 123 -5.43 8.93 -15.19
CA SER A 123 -6.27 10.04 -15.64
C SER A 123 -5.45 11.21 -16.17
N ILE A 124 -4.38 11.64 -15.49
CA ILE A 124 -3.51 12.72 -15.99
C ILE A 124 -2.83 12.29 -17.29
N GLY A 125 -2.34 11.05 -17.36
CA GLY A 125 -1.68 10.51 -18.55
C GLY A 125 -2.58 10.51 -19.79
N THR A 126 -3.88 10.24 -19.63
CA THR A 126 -4.83 10.24 -20.74
C THR A 126 -5.38 11.63 -21.04
N THR A 127 -5.56 12.49 -20.03
CA THR A 127 -6.25 13.79 -20.19
C THR A 127 -5.31 14.95 -20.53
N ALA A 128 -4.05 14.95 -20.06
CA ALA A 128 -3.11 16.04 -20.28
C ALA A 128 -2.87 16.40 -21.77
N PRO A 129 -2.79 15.44 -22.72
CA PRO A 129 -2.68 15.77 -24.14
C PRO A 129 -3.90 16.52 -24.67
N PHE A 130 -5.11 16.15 -24.21
CA PHE A 130 -6.35 16.82 -24.61
C PHE A 130 -6.47 18.22 -24.01
N VAL A 131 -5.94 18.44 -22.81
CA VAL A 131 -5.79 19.78 -22.24
C VAL A 131 -4.86 20.63 -23.09
N GLY A 132 -3.72 20.08 -23.54
CA GLY A 132 -2.81 20.78 -24.45
C GLY A 132 -3.45 21.11 -25.80
N LEU A 133 -4.24 20.19 -26.36
CA LEU A 133 -5.03 20.40 -27.58
C LEU A 133 -6.08 21.50 -27.39
N PHE A 134 -6.75 21.53 -26.23
CA PHE A 134 -7.67 22.62 -25.88
C PHE A 134 -6.95 23.97 -25.91
N GLY A 135 -5.75 24.07 -25.35
CA GLY A 135 -4.91 25.28 -25.45
C GLY A 135 -4.64 25.71 -26.89
N THR A 136 -4.34 24.76 -27.80
CA THR A 136 -4.15 25.11 -29.22
C THR A 136 -5.40 25.63 -29.89
N VAL A 137 -6.57 25.04 -29.60
CA VAL A 137 -7.84 25.46 -30.19
C VAL A 137 -8.13 26.91 -29.81
N PHE A 138 -7.98 27.27 -28.53
CA PHE A 138 -8.24 28.63 -28.07
C PHE A 138 -7.18 29.64 -28.53
N GLY A 139 -5.91 29.27 -28.60
CA GLY A 139 -4.88 30.18 -29.14
C GLY A 139 -5.03 30.42 -30.65
N ILE A 140 -5.55 29.45 -31.42
CA ILE A 140 -5.91 29.67 -32.83
C ILE A 140 -7.12 30.62 -32.93
N ILE A 141 -8.13 30.46 -32.07
CA ILE A 141 -9.28 31.39 -32.01
C ILE A 141 -8.81 32.80 -31.66
N GLU A 142 -7.88 32.94 -30.72
CA GLU A 142 -7.25 34.22 -30.36
C GLU A 142 -6.51 34.83 -31.56
N ALA A 143 -5.73 34.05 -32.30
CA ALA A 143 -5.03 34.50 -33.50
C ALA A 143 -6.00 35.00 -34.60
N LEU A 144 -7.07 34.25 -34.86
CA LEU A 144 -8.07 34.62 -35.87
C LEU A 144 -8.83 35.89 -35.47
N THR A 145 -9.11 36.06 -34.18
CA THR A 145 -9.77 37.26 -33.65
C THR A 145 -8.84 38.49 -33.71
N ALA A 146 -7.53 38.28 -33.53
CA ALA A 146 -6.54 39.33 -33.69
C ALA A 146 -6.45 39.81 -35.15
N ILE A 147 -6.53 38.90 -36.14
CA ILE A 147 -6.56 39.24 -37.57
C ILE A 147 -7.77 40.12 -37.88
N THR A 148 -8.97 39.72 -37.42
CA THR A 148 -10.20 40.46 -37.71
C THR A 148 -10.20 41.84 -37.07
N SER A 149 -9.65 41.96 -35.85
CA SER A 149 -9.56 43.23 -35.12
C SER A 149 -8.55 44.19 -35.74
N ASN A 150 -7.40 43.69 -36.19
CA ASN A 150 -6.35 44.51 -36.81
C ASN A 150 -6.55 44.74 -38.32
N SER A 151 -7.57 44.09 -38.92
CA SER A 151 -7.80 44.09 -40.38
C SER A 151 -6.54 43.71 -41.20
N SER A 152 -5.63 42.95 -40.58
CA SER A 152 -4.33 42.59 -41.14
C SER A 152 -3.95 41.19 -40.68
N ALA A 153 -3.46 40.39 -41.62
CA ALA A 153 -2.95 39.04 -41.38
C ALA A 153 -1.42 39.00 -41.34
N SER A 154 -0.77 40.08 -40.88
CA SER A 154 0.68 40.11 -40.77
C SER A 154 1.19 39.07 -39.75
N ILE A 155 2.38 38.53 -40.00
CA ILE A 155 3.02 37.53 -39.14
C ILE A 155 3.15 38.05 -37.70
N GLU A 156 3.43 39.34 -37.52
CA GLU A 156 3.55 39.98 -36.20
C GLU A 156 2.26 39.88 -35.36
N VAL A 157 1.09 39.91 -36.00
CA VAL A 157 -0.21 39.82 -35.31
C VAL A 157 -0.51 38.38 -34.86
N VAL A 158 -0.07 37.38 -35.63
CA VAL A 158 -0.47 35.97 -35.41
C VAL A 158 0.60 35.11 -34.74
N ALA A 159 1.88 35.49 -34.84
CA ALA A 159 2.99 34.67 -34.37
C ALA A 159 2.93 34.40 -32.85
N GLY A 160 2.53 35.39 -32.06
CA GLY A 160 2.41 35.26 -30.61
C GLY A 160 1.34 34.23 -30.18
N PRO A 161 0.05 34.44 -30.51
CA PRO A 161 -1.03 33.54 -30.11
C PRO A 161 -0.84 32.11 -30.62
N ILE A 162 -0.39 31.94 -31.87
CA ILE A 162 -0.11 30.61 -32.44
C ILE A 162 1.08 29.95 -31.74
N GLY A 163 2.13 30.71 -31.41
CA GLY A 163 3.29 30.21 -30.69
C GLY A 163 2.93 29.64 -29.32
N HIS A 164 2.20 30.41 -28.50
CA HIS A 164 1.77 29.93 -27.17
C HIS A 164 0.82 28.73 -27.27
N ALA A 165 -0.07 28.70 -28.26
CA ALA A 165 -0.90 27.53 -28.57
C ALA A 165 -0.06 26.27 -28.77
N LEU A 166 0.93 26.30 -29.66
CA LEU A 166 1.79 25.15 -29.96
C LEU A 166 2.56 24.67 -28.73
N VAL A 167 3.05 25.61 -27.91
CA VAL A 167 3.71 25.30 -26.64
C VAL A 167 2.75 24.58 -25.68
N ALA A 168 1.46 24.95 -25.62
CA ALA A 168 0.49 24.28 -24.76
C ALA A 168 0.33 22.79 -25.09
N THR A 169 0.32 22.42 -26.38
CA THR A 169 0.31 21.00 -26.80
C THR A 169 1.59 20.28 -26.43
N GLY A 170 2.75 20.88 -26.71
CA GLY A 170 4.04 20.32 -26.31
C GLY A 170 4.11 20.06 -24.80
N PHE A 171 3.59 21.00 -24.00
CA PHE A 171 3.54 20.87 -22.55
C PHE A 171 2.56 19.78 -22.09
N GLY A 172 1.39 19.67 -22.73
CA GLY A 172 0.43 18.58 -22.46
C GLY A 172 1.04 17.19 -22.67
N ILE A 173 1.80 17.01 -23.75
CA ILE A 173 2.54 15.77 -24.03
C ILE A 173 3.65 15.56 -23.00
N ALA A 174 4.43 16.60 -22.66
CA ALA A 174 5.51 16.52 -21.68
C ALA A 174 5.02 16.09 -20.29
N VAL A 175 3.79 16.44 -19.92
CA VAL A 175 3.14 15.99 -18.67
C VAL A 175 2.59 14.56 -18.80
N ALA A 176 2.02 14.21 -19.95
CA ALA A 176 1.40 12.91 -20.18
C ALA A 176 2.41 11.75 -20.15
N ILE A 177 3.56 11.90 -20.81
CA ILE A 177 4.58 10.85 -20.95
C ILE A 177 5.03 10.29 -19.58
N PRO A 178 5.53 11.09 -18.62
CA PRO A 178 5.96 10.57 -17.34
C PRO A 178 4.80 9.96 -16.55
N SER A 179 3.59 10.51 -16.67
CA SER A 179 2.40 9.99 -15.98
C SER A 179 2.05 8.58 -16.45
N VAL A 180 2.02 8.34 -17.77
CA VAL A 180 1.72 7.03 -18.35
C VAL A 180 2.82 6.01 -18.04
N LEU A 181 4.10 6.41 -18.14
CA LEU A 181 5.22 5.53 -17.81
C LEU A 181 5.20 5.11 -16.34
N ALA A 182 4.98 6.06 -15.43
CA ALA A 182 4.87 5.81 -14.00
C ALA A 182 3.69 4.89 -13.69
N TYR A 183 2.51 5.17 -14.24
CA TYR A 183 1.32 4.33 -14.07
C TYR A 183 1.61 2.88 -14.47
N ASN A 184 2.16 2.65 -15.67
CA ASN A 184 2.46 1.31 -16.16
C ASN A 184 3.49 0.59 -15.29
N TYR A 185 4.54 1.31 -14.86
CA TYR A 185 5.56 0.77 -13.96
C TYR A 185 4.98 0.32 -12.62
N PHE A 186 4.24 1.21 -11.94
CA PHE A 186 3.66 0.91 -10.64
C PHE A 186 2.54 -0.13 -10.72
N LEU A 187 1.76 -0.15 -11.81
CA LEU A 187 0.75 -1.18 -12.04
C LEU A 187 1.38 -2.57 -12.19
N ARG A 188 2.47 -2.68 -12.97
CA ARG A 188 3.22 -3.94 -13.09
C ARG A 188 3.76 -4.37 -11.73
N ARG A 189 4.31 -3.43 -10.97
CA ARG A 189 4.88 -3.71 -9.65
C ARG A 189 3.83 -4.18 -8.64
N LEU A 190 2.67 -3.54 -8.61
CA LEU A 190 1.52 -3.94 -7.81
C LEU A 190 1.12 -5.39 -8.13
N LYS A 191 1.01 -5.76 -9.42
CA LYS A 191 0.65 -7.12 -9.83
C LYS A 191 1.66 -8.15 -9.34
N LEU A 192 2.95 -7.84 -9.41
CA LEU A 192 4.01 -8.72 -8.88
C LEU A 192 3.91 -8.88 -7.36
N ILE A 193 3.73 -7.77 -6.61
CA ILE A 193 3.58 -7.84 -5.15
C ILE A 193 2.33 -8.64 -4.78
N ALA A 194 1.22 -8.46 -5.49
CA ALA A 194 0.00 -9.23 -5.26
C ALA A 194 0.23 -10.73 -5.46
N ALA A 195 0.90 -11.12 -6.54
CA ALA A 195 1.26 -12.51 -6.80
C ALA A 195 2.17 -13.09 -5.70
N ASP A 196 3.22 -12.36 -5.31
CA ASP A 196 4.12 -12.78 -4.22
C ASP A 196 3.37 -13.00 -2.89
N LEU A 197 2.33 -12.20 -2.61
CA LEU A 197 1.50 -12.35 -1.41
C LEU A 197 0.52 -13.52 -1.52
N ASP A 198 -0.05 -13.78 -2.69
CA ASP A 198 -0.90 -14.94 -2.94
C ASP A 198 -0.09 -16.24 -2.79
N ASP A 199 1.11 -16.32 -3.38
CA ASP A 199 2.03 -17.45 -3.22
C ASP A 199 2.40 -17.67 -1.74
N PHE A 200 2.75 -16.59 -1.04
CA PHE A 200 3.03 -16.65 0.40
C PHE A 200 1.84 -17.18 1.21
N ALA A 201 0.61 -16.75 0.90
CA ALA A 201 -0.58 -17.22 1.61
C ALA A 201 -0.86 -18.71 1.34
N THR A 202 -0.67 -19.19 0.11
CA THR A 202 -0.80 -20.60 -0.24
C THR A 202 0.23 -21.46 0.50
N ASP A 203 1.49 -21.03 0.52
CA ASP A 203 2.55 -21.74 1.25
C ASP A 203 2.30 -21.71 2.76
N PHE A 204 1.78 -20.59 3.30
CA PHE A 204 1.40 -20.46 4.70
C PHE A 204 0.30 -21.45 5.10
N VAL A 205 -0.76 -21.57 4.29
CA VAL A 205 -1.85 -22.54 4.52
C VAL A 205 -1.30 -23.96 4.50
N THR A 206 -0.45 -24.29 3.53
CA THR A 206 0.19 -25.61 3.40
C THR A 206 1.06 -25.93 4.62
N LEU A 207 1.82 -24.95 5.12
CA LEU A 207 2.63 -25.09 6.33
C LEU A 207 1.76 -25.36 7.56
N VAL A 208 0.67 -24.60 7.73
CA VAL A 208 -0.26 -24.75 8.85
C VAL A 208 -0.97 -26.10 8.80
N GLN A 209 -1.38 -26.57 7.62
CA GLN A 209 -1.95 -27.91 7.43
C GLN A 209 -0.96 -29.00 7.86
N LYS A 210 0.31 -28.91 7.43
CA LYS A 210 1.36 -29.87 7.82
C LYS A 210 1.64 -29.84 9.32
N ALA A 211 1.51 -28.68 9.96
CA ALA A 211 1.63 -28.52 11.41
C ALA A 211 0.37 -28.94 12.19
N GLY A 212 -0.69 -29.41 11.51
CA GLY A 212 -1.94 -29.85 12.14
C GLY A 212 -2.76 -28.72 12.76
N PHE A 213 -2.59 -27.48 12.32
CA PHE A 213 -3.26 -26.28 12.85
C PHE A 213 -2.97 -25.95 14.32
N ARG A 214 -1.90 -26.49 14.93
CA ARG A 214 -1.59 -26.28 16.36
C ARG A 214 -0.54 -25.20 16.54
N ILE A 215 -0.91 -24.05 17.14
CA ILE A 215 0.07 -23.11 17.70
C ILE A 215 0.14 -23.40 19.20
N LYS A 216 1.28 -23.90 19.72
CA LYS A 216 1.43 -24.07 21.17
C LYS A 216 1.40 -22.68 21.83
N PRO A 217 0.51 -22.40 22.79
CA PRO A 217 0.55 -21.15 23.53
C PRO A 217 1.90 -21.05 24.25
N THR A 218 2.67 -19.98 24.00
CA THR A 218 3.86 -19.68 24.80
C THR A 218 3.39 -19.38 26.21
N ALA A 219 3.61 -20.31 27.13
CA ALA A 219 3.39 -20.09 28.55
C ALA A 219 4.31 -18.96 29.02
N ILE A 220 3.76 -17.77 29.24
CA ILE A 220 4.41 -16.73 30.00
C ILE A 220 4.61 -17.32 31.40
N THR A 221 5.82 -17.81 31.68
CA THR A 221 6.18 -18.33 33.00
C THR A 221 6.34 -17.12 33.91
N THR A 222 5.24 -16.63 34.46
CA THR A 222 5.27 -15.76 35.63
C THR A 222 5.87 -16.59 36.76
N LYS A 223 7.19 -16.48 36.96
CA LYS A 223 7.87 -16.95 38.16
C LYS A 223 7.20 -16.25 39.35
N LEU A 224 6.28 -16.93 40.03
CA LEU A 224 5.93 -16.54 41.39
C LEU A 224 7.21 -16.72 42.24
N PRO A 225 7.64 -15.71 43.01
CA PRO A 225 8.79 -15.86 43.88
C PRO A 225 8.45 -16.87 44.98
N SER A 226 9.24 -17.95 45.04
CA SER A 226 9.22 -18.94 46.10
C SER A 226 9.49 -18.26 47.44
N ARG A 227 8.46 -18.15 48.29
CA ARG A 227 8.61 -17.68 49.67
C ARG A 227 9.21 -18.82 50.50
N ASN A 228 10.53 -18.90 50.54
CA ASN A 228 11.24 -19.63 51.59
C ASN A 228 11.16 -18.84 52.90
N SER A 229 10.67 -19.48 53.95
CA SER A 229 11.00 -19.10 55.33
C SER A 229 11.08 -20.39 56.15
N GLU A 230 12.29 -20.93 56.22
CA GLU A 230 12.72 -21.82 57.28
C GLU A 230 12.84 -21.06 58.61
N ASN A 231 12.81 -21.84 59.69
CA ASN A 231 13.34 -21.59 61.03
C ASN A 231 12.53 -20.75 62.02
N ASN A 232 11.93 -21.44 63.00
CA ASN A 232 12.43 -21.33 64.37
C ASN A 232 12.15 -22.62 65.18
N THR A 233 13.22 -23.29 65.60
CA THR A 233 13.24 -24.34 66.61
C THR A 233 13.48 -23.73 67.99
N GLY A 234 12.72 -24.15 69.00
CA GLY A 234 13.23 -24.24 70.36
C GLY A 234 12.36 -23.65 71.48
N THR A 235 11.80 -24.58 72.28
CA THR A 235 11.73 -24.59 73.77
C THR A 235 10.92 -23.48 74.47
N ASP A 236 10.06 -23.71 75.47
CA ASP A 236 10.12 -24.64 76.59
C ASP A 236 8.72 -24.80 77.24
N LYS A 237 8.60 -25.89 78.01
CA LYS A 237 7.53 -26.37 78.90
C LYS A 237 6.84 -25.27 79.72
N SER A 238 5.53 -25.43 79.98
CA SER A 238 4.99 -25.61 81.36
C SER A 238 3.47 -25.87 81.40
N THR A 239 3.13 -26.93 82.13
CA THR A 239 1.99 -27.03 83.06
C THR A 239 0.58 -27.39 82.55
N GLU A 240 0.26 -28.66 82.86
CA GLU A 240 -0.96 -29.23 83.44
C GLU A 240 -2.22 -28.37 83.70
N VAL A 241 -3.35 -29.09 83.63
CA VAL A 241 -4.54 -29.12 84.51
C VAL A 241 -5.88 -28.94 83.75
N PHE A 242 -6.79 -29.89 84.04
CA PHE A 242 -8.19 -30.09 83.63
C PHE A 242 -8.38 -30.84 82.30
N ALA A 243 -8.94 -32.06 82.24
CA ALA A 243 -9.71 -32.86 83.18
C ALA A 243 -9.53 -34.36 82.90
#